data_AF-A0AAW0XUQ2-F1
#
_entry.id   AF-A0AAW0XUQ2-F1
#
_cell.length_a   1.000
_cell.length_b   1.000
_cell.length_c   1.000
_cell.angle_alpha   90.00
_cell.angle_beta   90.00
_cell.angle_gamma   90.00
#
_symmetry.space_group_name_H-M   'P 1'
#
loop_
_entity.id
_entity.type
_entity.pdbx_description
1 polymer ?
#
loop_
_entity_poly.entity_id
_entity_poly.type
_entity_poly.pdbx_seq_one_letter_code
_entity_poly.pdbx_strand_id
1 'polypeptide(L)'
;TNATMRTATLVSVVVVSLLVAPLVPQSNAQIWEAIAGAVTNKVISLWDHGEVELMEHYCNYIVTPMIRRWQLYYRGRMWCPGWTTIRAEATTRSRSGVIGDTTRDFVRKAFQAGIITEQEARAWLNS
;
A
#
# COMPACT_ATOMS: atom_id res chain seq x y z
N THR A 1 -22.40 -31.48 -36.13
CA THR A 1 -20.97 -31.66 -35.78
C THR A 1 -20.25 -30.38 -35.35
N ASN A 2 -20.71 -29.18 -35.72
CA ASN A 2 -20.05 -27.92 -35.31
C ASN A 2 -20.29 -27.46 -33.86
N ALA A 3 -21.43 -27.83 -33.25
CA ALA A 3 -21.77 -27.36 -31.90
C ALA A 3 -20.91 -28.02 -30.81
N THR A 4 -20.69 -29.34 -30.90
CA THR A 4 -19.87 -30.12 -29.96
C THR A 4 -18.39 -29.74 -29.98
N MET A 5 -17.86 -29.34 -31.13
CA MET A 5 -16.47 -28.88 -31.26
C MET A 5 -16.27 -27.50 -30.62
N ARG A 6 -17.27 -26.61 -30.70
CA ARG A 6 -17.25 -25.28 -30.06
C ARG A 6 -17.37 -25.34 -28.54
N THR A 7 -18.17 -26.26 -28.01
CA THR A 7 -18.23 -26.48 -26.55
C THR A 7 -16.96 -27.10 -26.01
N ALA A 8 -16.37 -28.07 -26.72
CA ALA A 8 -15.10 -28.68 -26.31
C ALA A 8 -13.94 -27.66 -26.28
N THR A 9 -13.85 -26.77 -27.26
CA THR A 9 -12.84 -25.70 -27.27
C THR A 9 -13.07 -24.67 -26.18
N LEU A 10 -14.31 -24.25 -25.93
CA LEU A 10 -14.62 -23.31 -24.83
C LEU A 10 -14.29 -23.91 -23.45
N VAL A 11 -14.65 -25.17 -23.21
CA VAL A 11 -14.33 -25.86 -21.96
C VAL A 11 -12.81 -25.98 -21.79
N SER A 12 -12.09 -26.36 -22.86
CA SER A 12 -10.63 -26.47 -22.82
C SER A 12 -9.95 -25.12 -22.53
N VAL A 13 -10.38 -24.04 -23.17
CA VAL A 13 -9.84 -22.69 -22.92
C VAL A 13 -10.11 -22.24 -21.48
N VAL A 14 -11.31 -22.48 -20.94
CA VAL A 14 -11.65 -22.12 -19.56
C VAL A 14 -10.80 -22.91 -18.55
N VAL A 15 -10.63 -24.22 -18.77
CA VAL A 15 -9.82 -25.08 -17.91
C VAL A 15 -8.35 -24.69 -17.95
N VAL A 16 -7.79 -24.41 -19.13
CA VAL A 16 -6.41 -23.94 -19.27
C VAL A 16 -6.24 -22.56 -18.62
N SER A 17 -7.19 -21.64 -18.76
CA SER A 17 -7.14 -20.32 -18.12
C SER A 17 -7.12 -20.42 -16.60
N LEU A 18 -7.94 -21.29 -16.02
CA LEU A 18 -8.01 -21.53 -14.57
C LEU A 18 -6.72 -22.17 -14.03
N LEU A 19 -6.10 -23.07 -14.79
CA LEU A 19 -4.86 -23.74 -14.41
C LEU A 19 -3.63 -22.82 -14.50
N VAL A 20 -3.64 -21.84 -15.41
CA VAL A 20 -2.50 -20.92 -15.62
C VAL A 20 -2.58 -19.68 -14.74
N ALA A 21 -3.78 -19.31 -14.23
CA ALA A 21 -3.97 -18.18 -13.32
C ALA A 21 -3.03 -18.17 -12.07
N PRO A 22 -2.79 -19.28 -11.34
CA PRO A 22 -1.89 -19.29 -10.20
C PRO A 22 -0.39 -19.25 -10.58
N LEU A 23 -0.06 -19.48 -11.87
CA LEU A 23 1.32 -19.46 -12.36
C LEU A 23 1.75 -18.06 -12.84
N VAL A 24 0.84 -17.08 -12.85
CA VAL A 24 1.19 -15.70 -13.18
C VAL A 24 2.10 -15.17 -12.07
N PRO A 25 3.35 -14.78 -12.38
CA PRO A 25 4.24 -14.18 -11.39
C PRO A 25 3.53 -12.97 -10.80
N GLN A 26 3.40 -12.92 -9.46
CA GLN A 26 2.86 -11.73 -8.82
C GLN A 26 3.73 -10.56 -9.22
N SER A 27 3.14 -9.59 -9.91
CA SER A 27 3.90 -8.40 -10.31
C SER A 27 4.41 -7.70 -9.06
N ASN A 28 5.59 -7.10 -9.14
CA ASN A 28 6.17 -6.32 -8.04
C ASN A 28 5.20 -5.20 -7.57
N ALA A 29 4.34 -4.73 -8.48
CA ALA A 29 3.24 -3.80 -8.18
C ALA A 29 2.23 -4.39 -7.17
N GLN A 30 1.80 -5.63 -7.38
CA GLN A 30 0.79 -6.29 -6.56
C GLN A 30 1.33 -6.65 -5.16
N ILE A 31 2.62 -6.97 -5.07
CA ILE A 31 3.31 -7.26 -3.80
C ILE A 31 3.40 -6.01 -2.93
N TRP A 32 3.91 -4.89 -3.45
CA TRP A 32 4.05 -3.67 -2.64
C TRP A 32 2.68 -3.11 -2.23
N GLU A 33 1.65 -3.20 -3.08
CA GLU A 33 0.30 -2.74 -2.76
C GLU A 33 -0.29 -3.48 -1.55
N ALA A 34 -0.10 -4.80 -1.50
CA ALA A 34 -0.52 -5.62 -0.36
C ALA A 34 0.23 -5.23 0.92
N ILE A 35 1.55 -5.04 0.83
CA ILE A 35 2.39 -4.59 1.95
C ILE A 35 1.94 -3.22 2.43
N ALA A 36 1.78 -2.26 1.54
CA ALA A 36 1.38 -0.91 1.90
C ALA A 36 -0.02 -0.86 2.50
N GLY A 37 -0.95 -1.69 2.03
CA GLY A 37 -2.26 -1.86 2.66
C GLY A 37 -2.15 -2.36 4.10
N ALA A 38 -1.38 -3.42 4.33
CA ALA A 38 -1.18 -3.99 5.65
C ALA A 38 -0.45 -3.02 6.60
N VAL A 39 0.61 -2.37 6.13
CA VAL A 39 1.37 -1.36 6.89
C VAL A 39 0.46 -0.19 7.25
N THR A 40 -0.33 0.28 6.30
CA THR A 40 -1.30 1.36 6.53
C THR A 40 -2.27 1.01 7.66
N ASN A 41 -2.84 -0.19 7.65
CA ASN A 41 -3.79 -0.61 8.68
C ASN A 41 -3.15 -0.69 10.06
N LYS A 42 -1.93 -1.24 10.15
CA LYS A 42 -1.17 -1.30 11.41
C LYS A 42 -0.81 0.09 11.93
N VAL A 43 -0.33 0.97 11.05
CA VAL A 43 -0.01 2.38 11.39
C VAL A 43 -1.23 3.14 11.85
N ILE A 44 -2.39 3.01 11.20
CA ILE A 44 -3.63 3.67 11.64
C ILE A 44 -4.03 3.20 13.04
N SER A 45 -3.84 1.92 13.37
CA SER A 45 -4.14 1.37 14.70
C SER A 45 -3.15 1.80 15.77
N LEU A 46 -1.87 1.97 15.42
CA LEU A 46 -0.82 2.43 16.33
C LEU A 46 -0.82 3.95 16.52
N TRP A 47 -1.64 4.65 15.74
CA TRP A 47 -1.67 6.08 15.76
C TRP A 47 -2.35 6.59 17.02
N ASP A 48 -1.54 6.93 18.00
CA ASP A 48 -1.94 7.78 19.09
C ASP A 48 -0.86 8.87 19.30
N HIS A 49 -1.29 10.13 19.32
CA HIS A 49 -0.46 11.29 19.68
C HIS A 49 0.58 11.83 18.67
N GLY A 50 0.62 11.35 17.42
CA GLY A 50 1.34 12.02 16.32
C GLY A 50 2.78 11.53 16.07
N GLU A 51 3.19 10.49 16.78
CA GLU A 51 4.42 9.74 16.55
C GLU A 51 4.04 8.33 16.09
N VAL A 52 4.81 7.76 15.17
CA VAL A 52 4.63 6.37 14.75
C VAL A 52 5.96 5.68 14.62
N GLU A 53 6.05 4.47 15.18
CA GLU A 53 7.17 3.59 14.95
C GLU A 53 6.87 2.72 13.73
N LEU A 54 7.68 2.88 12.69
CA LEU A 54 7.58 2.11 11.46
C LEU A 54 8.87 1.32 11.29
N MET A 55 8.78 -0.02 11.33
CA MET A 55 9.94 -0.91 11.17
C MET A 55 11.07 -0.58 12.15
N GLU A 56 10.73 -0.40 13.43
CA GLU A 56 11.68 -0.04 14.51
C GLU A 56 12.36 1.33 14.33
N HIS A 57 11.85 2.14 13.39
CA HIS A 57 12.30 3.50 13.17
C HIS A 57 11.24 4.51 13.57
N TYR A 58 11.68 5.51 14.33
CA TYR A 58 10.83 6.61 14.74
C TYR A 58 10.53 7.52 13.55
N CYS A 59 9.24 7.72 13.29
CA CYS A 59 8.74 8.57 12.23
C CYS A 59 7.83 9.66 12.80
N ASN A 60 8.01 10.86 12.26
CA ASN A 60 7.16 12.00 12.56
C ASN A 60 6.01 12.05 11.58
N TYR A 61 4.84 12.44 12.06
CA TYR A 61 3.70 12.68 11.22
C TYR A 61 2.98 13.98 11.59
N ILE A 62 2.60 14.78 10.58
CA ILE A 62 1.71 15.94 10.76
C ILE A 62 0.49 15.86 9.84
N VAL A 63 -0.71 16.01 10.43
CA VAL A 63 -1.96 16.29 9.70
C VAL A 63 -2.31 17.77 9.85
N THR A 64 -2.41 18.50 8.74
CA THR A 64 -2.84 19.90 8.73
C THR A 64 -4.19 20.03 8.02
N PRO A 65 -5.25 20.53 8.71
CA PRO A 65 -6.51 20.85 8.05
C PRO A 65 -6.32 22.09 7.15
N MET A 66 -6.95 22.09 5.98
CA MET A 66 -6.91 23.19 5.03
C MET A 66 -8.25 23.38 4.33
N ILE A 67 -8.64 24.62 4.11
CA ILE A 67 -9.86 24.95 3.36
C ILE A 67 -9.47 25.18 1.90
N ARG A 68 -10.07 24.42 0.97
CA ARG A 68 -9.91 24.60 -0.47
C ARG A 68 -11.28 24.66 -1.13
N ARG A 69 -11.57 25.73 -1.89
CA ARG A 69 -12.86 25.94 -2.57
C ARG A 69 -14.06 25.70 -1.63
N TRP A 70 -14.01 26.30 -0.43
CA TRP A 70 -15.06 26.17 0.60
C TRP A 70 -15.29 24.75 1.13
N GLN A 71 -14.35 23.84 0.93
CA GLN A 71 -14.39 22.48 1.44
C GLN A 71 -13.19 22.22 2.36
N LEU A 72 -13.42 21.43 3.42
CA LEU A 72 -12.37 20.97 4.32
C LEU A 72 -11.60 19.81 3.68
N TYR A 73 -10.28 19.96 3.62
CA TYR A 73 -9.31 18.94 3.26
C TYR A 73 -8.30 18.78 4.39
N TYR A 74 -7.61 17.66 4.39
CA TYR A 74 -6.50 17.35 5.28
C TYR A 74 -5.28 17.08 4.44
N ARG A 75 -4.15 17.70 4.79
CA ARG A 75 -2.83 17.41 4.23
C ARG A 75 -2.02 16.61 5.25
N GLY A 76 -1.58 15.44 4.87
CA GLY A 76 -0.70 14.59 5.66
C GLY A 76 0.74 14.74 5.19
N ARG A 77 1.68 14.73 6.13
CA ARG A 77 3.12 14.66 5.86
C ARG A 77 3.77 13.70 6.85
N MET A 78 4.65 12.84 6.35
CA MET A 78 5.39 11.87 7.14
C MET A 78 6.86 11.86 6.74
N TRP A 79 7.75 11.75 7.72
CA TRP A 79 9.20 11.60 7.50
C TRP A 79 9.85 10.90 8.70
N CYS A 80 10.95 10.19 8.45
CA CYS A 80 11.65 9.41 9.48
C CYS A 80 13.10 9.89 9.59
N PRO A 81 13.38 10.85 10.50
CA PRO A 81 14.71 11.42 10.64
C PRO A 81 15.72 10.36 11.09
N GLY A 82 16.92 10.39 10.53
CA GLY A 82 17.98 9.40 10.83
C GLY A 82 17.85 8.08 10.08
N TRP A 83 16.65 7.71 9.60
CA TRP A 83 16.46 6.50 8.80
C TRP A 83 16.53 6.78 7.30
N THR A 84 15.78 7.78 6.81
CA THR A 84 15.74 8.10 5.37
C THR A 84 15.43 9.57 5.12
N THR A 85 15.85 10.09 3.96
CA THR A 85 15.49 11.43 3.49
C THR A 85 14.14 11.48 2.78
N ILE A 86 13.46 10.34 2.65
CA ILE A 86 12.15 10.25 2.02
C ILE A 86 11.12 11.03 2.83
N ARG A 87 10.33 11.82 2.11
CA ARG A 87 9.15 12.51 2.64
C ARG A 87 7.93 12.01 1.92
N ALA A 88 6.91 11.65 2.68
CA ALA A 88 5.63 11.26 2.15
C ALA A 88 4.57 12.32 2.40
N GLU A 89 3.68 12.51 1.43
CA GLU A 89 2.61 13.49 1.53
C GLU A 89 1.34 12.99 0.84
N ALA A 90 0.20 13.27 1.45
CA ALA A 90 -1.09 13.07 0.80
C ALA A 90 -2.07 14.19 1.13
N THR A 91 -3.14 14.28 0.35
CA THR A 91 -4.22 15.24 0.56
C THR A 91 -5.55 14.58 0.23
N THR A 92 -6.47 14.60 1.19
CA THR A 92 -7.82 14.05 1.00
C THR A 92 -8.83 14.76 1.89
N ARG A 93 -10.12 14.47 1.70
CA ARG A 93 -11.22 15.02 2.50
C ARG A 93 -11.45 14.27 3.81
N SER A 94 -10.83 13.10 3.97
CA SER A 94 -10.95 12.26 5.17
C SER A 94 -9.75 12.43 6.10
N ARG A 95 -10.00 12.71 7.39
CA ARG A 95 -8.94 12.83 8.39
C ARG A 95 -8.22 11.51 8.62
N SER A 96 -8.92 10.38 8.67
CA SER A 96 -8.32 9.05 8.76
C SER A 96 -7.75 8.59 7.41
N GLY A 97 -8.39 8.98 6.31
CA GLY A 97 -7.90 8.63 4.97
C GLY A 97 -6.53 9.25 4.66
N VAL A 98 -6.28 10.49 5.09
CA VAL A 98 -5.01 11.16 4.79
C VAL A 98 -3.83 10.47 5.46
N ILE A 99 -4.07 9.86 6.63
CA ILE A 99 -3.10 9.05 7.35
C ILE A 99 -2.68 7.88 6.48
N GLY A 100 -3.65 7.07 6.06
CA GLY A 100 -3.36 5.89 5.26
C GLY A 100 -2.75 6.22 3.90
N ASP A 101 -3.21 7.27 3.24
CA ASP A 101 -2.66 7.69 1.95
C ASP A 101 -1.22 8.19 2.07
N THR A 102 -0.89 8.90 3.15
CA THR A 102 0.48 9.38 3.39
C THR A 102 1.41 8.22 3.75
N THR A 103 0.97 7.29 4.60
CA THR A 103 1.74 6.08 4.92
C THR A 103 1.99 5.24 3.66
N ARG A 104 0.95 5.05 2.83
CA ARG A 104 1.08 4.37 1.54
C ARG A 104 2.09 5.05 0.63
N ASP A 105 2.08 6.37 0.55
CA ASP A 105 3.07 7.14 -0.22
C ASP A 105 4.51 6.93 0.31
N PHE A 106 4.68 6.86 1.64
CA PHE A 106 5.99 6.56 2.26
C PHE A 106 6.50 5.18 1.88
N VAL A 107 5.69 4.14 2.12
CA VAL A 107 6.05 2.74 1.84
C VAL A 107 6.38 2.57 0.36
N ARG A 108 5.60 3.18 -0.54
CA ARG A 108 5.88 3.16 -1.98
C ARG A 108 7.28 3.70 -2.30
N LYS A 109 7.57 4.91 -1.81
CA LYS A 109 8.85 5.59 -2.07
C LYS A 109 10.01 4.81 -1.47
N ALA A 110 9.84 4.29 -0.25
CA ALA A 110 10.87 3.53 0.45
C ALA A 110 11.16 2.19 -0.25
N PHE A 111 10.13 1.51 -0.76
CA PHE A 111 10.29 0.29 -1.56
C PHE A 111 10.97 0.58 -2.90
N GLN A 112 10.57 1.65 -3.60
CA GLN A 112 11.21 2.07 -4.85
C GLN A 112 12.68 2.49 -4.66
N ALA A 113 13.01 3.03 -3.50
CA ALA A 113 14.38 3.38 -3.13
C ALA A 113 15.20 2.19 -2.59
N GLY A 114 14.60 1.00 -2.45
CA GLY A 114 15.27 -0.19 -1.90
C GLY A 114 15.57 -0.09 -0.40
N ILE A 115 14.93 0.84 0.31
CA ILE A 115 15.10 1.03 1.76
C ILE A 115 14.31 -0.01 2.54
N ILE A 116 13.12 -0.36 2.05
CA ILE A 116 12.28 -1.40 2.61
C ILE A 116 12.27 -2.58 1.65
N THR A 117 12.60 -3.75 2.17
CA THR A 117 12.46 -5.01 1.42
C THR A 117 11.11 -5.69 1.71
N GLU A 118 10.66 -6.56 0.82
CA GLU A 118 9.46 -7.37 1.06
C GLU A 118 9.60 -8.23 2.33
N GLN A 119 10.78 -8.81 2.55
CA GLN A 119 11.03 -9.71 3.68
C GLN A 119 10.96 -8.97 5.02
N GLU A 120 11.61 -7.82 5.09
CA GLU A 120 11.57 -6.93 6.27
C GLU A 120 10.15 -6.45 6.56
N ALA A 121 9.42 -6.01 5.54
CA ALA A 121 8.04 -5.58 5.70
C ALA A 121 7.13 -6.72 6.20
N ARG A 122 7.31 -7.94 5.68
CA ARG A 122 6.57 -9.13 6.14
C ARG A 122 6.92 -9.49 7.58
N ALA A 123 8.20 -9.41 7.96
CA ALA A 123 8.63 -9.69 9.32
C ALA A 123 7.97 -8.72 10.32
N TRP A 124 8.01 -7.42 10.02
CA TRP A 124 7.39 -6.38 10.85
C TRP A 124 5.85 -6.46 10.91
N LEU A 125 5.20 -6.93 9.84
CA LEU A 125 3.74 -7.11 9.87
C LEU A 125 3.31 -8.27 10.78
N ASN A 126 4.18 -9.29 10.95
CA ASN A 126 3.90 -10.48 11.73
C ASN A 126 4.35 -10.41 13.20
N SER A 127 5.06 -9.34 13.60
CA SER A 127 5.41 -9.02 15.00
C SER A 127 4.27 -8.31 15.71
#